data_AF-Q8XLD6-F1
#
_entry.id   AF-Q8XLD6-F1
#
_cell.length_a   1.000
_cell.length_b   1.000
_cell.length_c   1.000
_cell.angle_alpha   90.00
_cell.angle_beta   90.00
_cell.angle_gamma   90.00
#
_symmetry.space_group_name_H-M   'P 1'
#
loop_
_entity.id
_entity.type
_entity.pdbx_description
1 polymer ?
#
loop_
_entity_poly.entity_id
_entity_poly.type
_entity_poly.pdbx_seq_one_letter_code
_entity_poly.pdbx_strand_id
1 'polypeptide(L)' 'MYKKYDKEYSTQYLPEVDFLKAKGIETTFIKTIQGVETYKYTKNKKLFLALVEFYN' A
#
# COMPACT_ATOMS: atom_id res chain seq x y z
N MET A 1 -23.01 -15.18 1.21
CA MET A 1 -22.42 -13.85 1.47
C MET A 1 -20.97 -13.85 0.98
N TYR A 2 -20.73 -13.42 -0.26
CA TYR A 2 -19.36 -13.31 -0.77
C TYR A 2 -18.68 -12.10 -0.11
N LYS A 3 -17.86 -12.35 0.92
CA LYS A 3 -16.88 -11.36 1.40
C LYS A 3 -15.96 -11.07 0.21
N LYS A 4 -16.22 -9.99 -0.53
CA LYS A 4 -15.28 -9.46 -1.51
C LYS A 4 -14.07 -9.02 -0.70
N TYR A 5 -13.08 -9.91 -0.58
CA TYR A 5 -11.82 -9.57 0.03
C TYR A 5 -11.27 -8.39 -0.75
N ASP A 6 -11.15 -7.25 -0.09
CA ASP A 6 -10.55 -6.06 -0.64
C ASP A 6 -9.11 -6.43 -1.01
N LYS A 7 -8.86 -6.61 -2.31
CA LYS A 7 -7.54 -6.98 -2.86
C LYS A 7 -6.62 -5.78 -2.97
N GLU A 8 -7.09 -4.62 -2.53
CA GLU A 8 -6.35 -3.38 -2.55
C GLU A 8 -5.93 -3.01 -1.13
N TYR A 9 -4.73 -2.48 -1.02
CA TYR A 9 -4.21 -1.85 0.18
C TYR A 9 -4.09 -0.36 -0.12
N SER A 10 -4.51 0.50 0.80
CA SER A 10 -4.39 1.94 0.66
C SER A 10 -3.63 2.45 1.86
N THR A 11 -2.63 3.30 1.64
CA THR A 11 -1.91 3.99 2.70
C THR A 11 -1.74 5.45 2.35
N GLN A 12 -1.71 6.28 3.37
CA GLN A 12 -1.43 7.72 3.27
C GLN A 12 -0.10 8.04 3.96
N TYR A 13 0.59 7.02 4.49
CA TYR A 13 1.78 7.20 5.29
C TYR A 13 3.00 7.25 4.37
N LEU A 14 3.50 8.46 4.13
CA LEU A 14 4.66 8.72 3.28
C LEU A 14 5.89 7.86 3.58
N PRO A 15 6.31 7.61 4.84
CA PRO A 15 7.48 6.76 5.10
C PRO A 15 7.22 5.28 4.79
N GLU A 16 5.98 4.78 4.92
CA GLU A 16 5.65 3.43 4.46
C GLU A 16 5.70 3.37 2.92
N VAL A 17 5.18 4.39 2.24
CA VAL A 17 5.22 4.50 0.78
C VAL A 17 6.65 4.53 0.26
N ASP A 18 7.52 5.31 0.90
CA ASP A 18 8.94 5.40 0.57
C ASP A 18 9.66 4.07 0.79
N PHE A 19 9.39 3.40 1.92
CA PHE A 19 9.93 2.07 2.20
C PHE A 19 9.50 1.02 1.17
N LEU A 20 8.20 0.99 0.82
CA LEU A 20 7.66 0.11 -0.20
C LEU A 20 8.30 0.38 -1.56
N LYS A 21 8.48 1.66 -1.91
CA LYS A 21 9.16 2.07 -3.15
C LYS A 21 10.63 1.63 -3.15
N ALA A 22 11.35 1.78 -2.03
CA ALA A 22 12.72 1.30 -1.87
C ALA A 22 12.84 -0.23 -2.01
N LYS A 23 11.80 -0.98 -1.62
CA LYS A 23 11.68 -2.43 -1.83
C LYS A 23 11.29 -2.82 -3.26
N GLY A 24 11.08 -1.85 -4.16
CA GLY A 24 10.64 -2.08 -5.53
C GLY A 24 9.15 -2.42 -5.65
N ILE A 25 8.34 -2.00 -4.68
CA ILE A 25 6.89 -2.14 -4.71
C ILE A 25 6.29 -0.81 -5.18
N GLU A 26 5.91 -0.79 -6.45
CA GLU A 26 5.30 0.39 -7.07
C GLU A 26 3.83 0.55 -6.67
N THR A 27 3.44 1.80 -6.48
CA THR A 27 2.05 2.19 -6.22
C THR A 27 1.22 1.94 -7.47
N THR A 28 0.13 1.19 -7.35
CA THR A 28 -0.78 0.91 -8.47
C THR A 28 -1.65 2.13 -8.81
N PHE A 29 -2.03 2.90 -7.80
CA PHE A 29 -2.84 4.11 -7.99
C PHE A 29 -2.46 5.16 -6.94
N ILE A 30 -2.47 6.43 -7.33
CA ILE A 30 -2.32 7.55 -6.39
C ILE A 30 -3.63 8.33 -6.47
N LYS A 31 -4.27 8.55 -5.34
CA LYS A 31 -5.53 9.29 -5.24
C LYS A 31 -5.38 10.39 -4.21
N THR A 32 -5.51 11.63 -4.64
CA THR A 32 -5.55 12.77 -3.73
C THR A 32 -6.97 12.95 -3.22
N ILE A 33 -7.17 12.76 -1.92
CA ILE A 33 -8.47 12.96 -1.26
C ILE A 33 -8.31 14.12 -0.28
N GLN A 34 -9.03 15.22 -0.52
CA GLN A 34 -9.02 16.41 0.36
C GLN A 34 -7.60 16.95 0.63
N GLY A 35 -6.72 16.92 -0.37
CA GLY A 35 -5.33 17.38 -0.26
C GLY A 35 -4.35 16.35 0.33
N VAL A 36 -4.81 15.15 0.70
CA VAL A 36 -3.94 14.06 1.16
C VAL A 36 -3.72 13.03 0.06
N GLU A 37 -2.46 12.76 -0.27
CA GLU A 37 -2.07 11.71 -1.22
C GLU A 37 -2.31 10.32 -0.60
N THR A 38 -3.25 9.58 -1.15
CA THR A 38 -3.53 8.19 -0.81
C THR A 38 -2.93 7.29 -1.88
N TYR A 39 -2.00 6.46 -1.47
CA TYR A 39 -1.31 5.51 -2.32
C TYR A 39 -1.99 4.15 -2.21
N LYS A 40 -2.43 3.64 -3.35
CA LYS A 40 -3.08 2.34 -3.50
C LYS A 40 -2.10 1.33 -4.07
N TYR A 41 -2.15 0.13 -3.52
CA TYR A 41 -1.32 -0.99 -3.88
C TYR A 41 -2.17 -2.23 -4.08
N THR A 42 -1.77 -3.07 -5.02
CA THR A 42 -2.36 -4.40 -5.18
C THR A 42 -1.83 -5.31 -4.08
N LYS A 43 -2.71 -5.89 -3.25
CA LYS A 43 -2.31 -6.85 -2.20
C LYS A 43 -1.63 -8.04 -2.85
N ASN A 44 -0.32 -8.13 -2.60
CA ASN A 44 0.53 -9.23 -2.99
C ASN A 44 1.27 -9.75 -1.76
N LYS A 45 1.74 -11.00 -1.80
CA LYS A 45 2.61 -11.55 -0.75
C LYS A 45 3.84 -10.66 -0.51
N LYS A 46 4.42 -10.08 -1.57
CA LYS A 46 5.55 -9.13 -1.47
C LYS A 46 5.21 -7.89 -0.65
N LEU A 47 4.06 -7.27 -0.93
CA LEU A 47 3.56 -6.12 -0.17
C LEU A 47 3.39 -6.48 1.30
N PHE A 48 2.73 -7.60 1.58
CA PHE A 48 2.50 -8.05 2.94
C PHE A 48 3.83 -8.29 3.69
N LEU A 49 4.79 -8.97 3.08
CA LEU A 49 6.10 -9.21 3.69
C LEU A 49 6.88 -7.91 3.94
N ALA A 50 6.85 -6.97 3.00
CA ALA A 50 7.50 -5.67 3.17
C ALA A 50 6.84 -4.87 4.30
N LEU A 51 5.51 -4.87 4.40
CA LEU A 51 4.81 -4.23 5.52
C LEU A 51 5.21 -4.87 6.85
N VAL A 52 5.25 -6.20 6.94
CA VAL A 52 5.69 -6.89 8.16
C VAL A 52 7.13 -6.48 8.52
N GLU A 53 8.03 -6.39 7.54
CA GLU A 53 9.41 -5.94 7.78
C GLU A 53 9.49 -4.48 8.23
N PHE A 54 8.60 -3.61 7.76
CA PHE A 54 8.54 -2.20 8.17
C PHE A 54 8.04 -2.02 9.60
N TYR A 55 7.08 -2.84 10.05
CA TYR A 55 6.46 -2.74 11.37
C TYR A 55 7.15 -3.57 12.47
N ASN A 56 8.14 -4.39 12.11
CA ASN A 56 8.85 -5.28 13.03
C ASN A 56 10.17 -4.67 13.51
#